data_AF-A0AAN4KLU7-F1
#
_entry.id   AF-A0AAN4KLU7-F1
#
_cell.length_a   1.000
_cell.length_b   1.000
_cell.length_c   1.000
_cell.angle_alpha   90.00
_cell.angle_beta   90.00
_cell.angle_gamma   90.00
#
_symmetry.space_group_name_H-M   'P 1'
#
loop_
_entity.id
_entity.type
_entity.pdbx_description
1 polymer ?
#
loop_
_entity_poly.entity_id
_entity_poly.type
_entity_poly.pdbx_seq_one_letter_code
_entity_poly.pdbx_strand_id
1 'polypeptide(L)'
;MNIINYEHNNQIVKSKSDFFDSSHFENIMGLGIRNIDYSQLSEESLVYLFLHDEPSLTKKRSERTKQQYLHDLSHFLRYIKESIGTIQELSHNEMEIYFYELSKKYAATTLRKKKTIVQQFLKYVYDNNGLSDNFSSRLKKVSVKKEELVNRDLYPEEVNQILDELKKSNYFVYTAFFLLTTTGLRIEEIATAKWADLVFHSSLNAYLLRVVGKGNKSREVRIFEDTLDALCHVRSLRKQTTELDTSSTSAFLPKADGSNYRADYLSSLVAKKIEEINLDFLRYRQDRITPHTCRHFMANYLMEKGIELKK
;
A
#
# COMPACT_ATOMS: atom_id res chain seq x y z
N MET A 1 -5.17 35.32 -25.33
CA MET A 1 -5.23 33.87 -25.10
C MET A 1 -6.43 33.67 -24.19
N ASN A 2 -7.55 33.17 -24.72
CA ASN A 2 -8.79 33.06 -23.94
C ASN A 2 -8.60 31.95 -22.91
N ILE A 3 -8.51 32.33 -21.63
CA ILE A 3 -8.68 31.41 -20.51
C ILE A 3 -10.09 30.83 -20.68
N ILE A 4 -10.19 29.50 -20.73
CA ILE A 4 -11.49 28.86 -20.79
C ILE A 4 -12.05 28.98 -19.38
N ASN A 5 -12.96 29.93 -19.19
CA ASN A 5 -13.86 29.93 -18.04
C ASN A 5 -14.76 28.72 -18.20
N TYR A 6 -14.31 27.55 -17.72
CA TYR A 6 -15.15 26.38 -17.55
C TYR A 6 -16.35 26.84 -16.71
N GLU A 7 -17.46 27.08 -17.39
CA GLU A 7 -18.48 28.08 -17.05
C GLU A 7 -18.96 27.97 -15.60
N HIS A 8 -18.80 29.06 -14.84
CA HIS A 8 -19.53 29.38 -13.61
C HIS A 8 -19.89 28.21 -12.66
N ASN A 9 -19.01 28.00 -11.66
CA ASN A 9 -19.22 27.27 -10.40
C ASN A 9 -19.21 25.73 -10.45
N ASN A 10 -18.16 25.13 -9.87
CA ASN A 10 -18.22 23.86 -9.11
C ASN A 10 -18.52 22.52 -9.84
N GLN A 11 -18.39 22.39 -11.16
CA GLN A 11 -18.88 21.17 -11.86
C GLN A 11 -17.84 20.18 -12.43
N ILE A 12 -16.55 20.25 -12.08
CA ILE A 12 -15.59 19.18 -12.47
C ILE A 12 -15.98 17.84 -11.80
N VAL A 13 -16.49 17.91 -10.58
CA VAL A 13 -16.95 16.75 -9.80
C VAL A 13 -18.37 17.05 -9.30
N LYS A 14 -19.35 16.24 -9.69
CA LYS A 14 -20.76 16.37 -9.26
C LYS A 14 -21.14 15.36 -8.18
N SER A 15 -20.39 14.27 -8.07
CA SER A 15 -20.64 13.17 -7.15
C SER A 15 -19.35 12.49 -6.66
N LYS A 16 -19.46 11.71 -5.59
CA LYS A 16 -18.31 10.97 -5.03
C LYS A 16 -17.76 9.90 -6.00
N SER A 17 -18.59 9.36 -6.90
CA SER A 17 -18.16 8.41 -7.93
C SER A 17 -17.27 9.06 -9.00
N ASP A 18 -17.44 10.37 -9.24
CA ASP A 18 -16.72 11.09 -10.30
C ASP A 18 -15.23 11.21 -9.97
N PHE A 19 -14.85 11.19 -8.69
CA PHE A 19 -13.45 11.31 -8.26
C PHE A 19 -12.49 10.28 -8.85
N PHE A 20 -12.98 9.09 -9.18
CA PHE A 20 -12.16 8.00 -9.71
C PHE A 20 -12.36 7.76 -11.21
N ASP A 21 -13.31 8.45 -11.84
CA ASP A 21 -13.53 8.39 -13.26
C ASP A 21 -12.54 9.29 -14.00
N SER A 22 -11.71 8.70 -14.86
CA SER A 22 -10.71 9.42 -15.66
C SER A 22 -11.25 10.01 -16.96
N SER A 23 -12.49 9.69 -17.35
CA SER A 23 -13.08 10.17 -18.62
C SER A 23 -13.20 11.70 -18.66
N HIS A 24 -13.54 12.31 -17.52
CA HIS A 24 -13.61 13.76 -17.38
C HIS A 24 -12.23 14.42 -17.51
N PHE A 25 -11.18 13.78 -16.97
CA PHE A 25 -9.80 14.27 -17.08
C PHE A 25 -9.27 14.26 -18.53
N GLU A 26 -9.57 13.22 -19.32
CA GLU A 26 -9.21 13.14 -20.74
C GLU A 26 -9.82 14.31 -21.55
N ASN A 27 -11.09 14.64 -21.29
CA ASN A 27 -11.75 15.79 -21.92
C ASN A 27 -11.10 17.12 -21.53
N ILE A 28 -10.72 17.28 -20.26
CA ILE A 28 -10.02 18.47 -19.75
C ILE A 28 -8.64 18.60 -20.41
N MET A 29 -7.90 17.50 -20.55
CA MET A 29 -6.60 17.46 -21.25
C MET A 29 -6.74 17.84 -22.72
N GLY A 30 -7.80 17.38 -23.40
CA GLY A 30 -8.10 17.73 -24.79
C GLY A 30 -8.35 19.22 -25.02
N LEU A 31 -8.86 19.94 -24.01
CA LEU A 31 -9.07 21.39 -24.02
C LEU A 31 -7.82 22.20 -23.62
N GLY A 32 -6.82 21.51 -23.07
CA GLY A 32 -5.56 22.07 -22.59
C GLY A 32 -5.64 22.58 -21.14
N ILE A 33 -5.09 21.81 -20.20
CA ILE A 33 -5.04 22.15 -18.74
C ILE A 33 -4.48 23.56 -18.48
N ARG A 34 -3.55 24.05 -19.31
CA ARG A 34 -2.93 25.37 -19.16
C ARG A 34 -3.90 26.55 -19.34
N ASN A 35 -5.11 26.30 -19.82
CA ASN A 35 -6.14 27.32 -20.02
C ASN A 35 -7.13 27.42 -18.84
N ILE A 36 -6.87 26.73 -17.72
CA ILE A 36 -7.73 26.70 -16.53
C ILE A 36 -7.17 27.63 -15.46
N ASP A 37 -8.01 28.50 -14.92
CA ASP A 37 -7.67 29.29 -13.73
C ASP A 37 -7.96 28.48 -12.46
N TYR A 38 -6.89 27.90 -11.88
CA TYR A 38 -6.99 27.09 -10.67
C TYR A 38 -7.46 27.89 -9.45
N SER A 39 -7.32 29.23 -9.44
CA SER A 39 -7.72 30.07 -8.31
C SER A 39 -9.24 30.11 -8.11
N GLN A 40 -10.00 29.90 -9.19
CA GLN A 40 -11.46 29.93 -9.24
C GLN A 40 -12.09 28.54 -9.09
N LEU A 41 -11.29 27.48 -8.98
CA LEU A 41 -11.79 26.11 -8.85
C LEU A 41 -12.20 25.80 -7.43
N SER A 42 -13.22 24.94 -7.31
CA SER A 42 -13.59 24.34 -6.03
C SER A 42 -12.47 23.45 -5.49
N GLU A 43 -12.39 23.28 -4.18
CA GLU A 43 -11.37 22.45 -3.55
C GLU A 43 -11.48 20.97 -3.98
N GLU A 44 -12.70 20.49 -4.22
CA GLU A 44 -12.97 19.17 -4.79
C GLU A 44 -12.39 19.02 -6.20
N SER A 45 -12.53 20.06 -7.01
CA SER A 45 -12.03 20.13 -8.38
C SER A 45 -10.49 20.13 -8.39
N LEU A 46 -9.88 20.88 -7.48
CA LEU A 46 -8.42 20.87 -7.29
C LEU A 46 -7.90 19.49 -6.88
N VAL A 47 -8.60 18.80 -5.98
CA VAL A 47 -8.25 17.42 -5.58
C VAL A 47 -8.40 16.45 -6.75
N TYR A 48 -9.48 16.56 -7.52
CA TYR A 48 -9.68 15.74 -8.72
C TYR A 48 -8.50 15.88 -9.68
N LEU A 49 -8.15 17.12 -10.05
CA LEU A 49 -7.03 17.40 -10.94
C LEU A 49 -5.73 16.85 -10.36
N PHE A 50 -5.44 17.04 -9.07
CA PHE A 50 -4.25 16.49 -8.43
C PHE A 50 -4.17 14.95 -8.46
N LEU A 51 -5.32 14.25 -8.43
CA LEU A 51 -5.35 12.79 -8.43
C LEU A 51 -5.16 12.19 -9.83
N HIS A 52 -5.51 12.93 -10.88
CA HIS A 52 -5.47 12.46 -12.27
C HIS A 52 -4.37 13.12 -13.13
N ASP A 53 -3.85 14.27 -12.74
CA ASP A 53 -2.77 14.98 -13.45
C ASP A 53 -1.40 14.38 -13.15
N GLU A 54 -0.89 13.62 -14.11
CA GLU A 54 0.17 12.64 -13.92
C GLU A 54 1.66 13.08 -13.99
N PRO A 55 2.12 14.34 -14.13
CA PRO A 55 3.56 14.55 -14.30
C PRO A 55 4.33 15.03 -13.06
N SER A 56 3.88 14.77 -11.82
CA SER A 56 4.71 15.06 -10.61
C SER A 56 5.50 13.85 -10.09
N LEU A 57 5.13 12.63 -10.47
CA LEU A 57 5.83 11.38 -10.14
C LEU A 57 5.66 10.44 -11.34
N THR A 58 6.76 9.97 -11.91
CA THR A 58 6.91 9.25 -13.19
C THR A 58 6.12 7.93 -13.40
N LYS A 59 5.04 7.66 -12.66
CA LYS A 59 4.21 6.44 -12.78
C LYS A 59 2.74 6.68 -12.41
N LYS A 60 1.85 6.01 -13.16
CA LYS A 60 0.41 5.94 -12.88
C LYS A 60 0.12 5.53 -11.44
N ARG A 61 -0.60 6.37 -10.68
CA ARG A 61 -0.98 6.05 -9.29
C ARG A 61 -2.01 4.94 -9.28
N SER A 62 -1.83 3.92 -8.43
CA SER A 62 -2.84 2.87 -8.25
C SER A 62 -4.11 3.43 -7.63
N GLU A 63 -5.26 2.82 -7.91
CA GLU A 63 -6.55 3.26 -7.34
C GLU A 63 -6.53 3.28 -5.81
N ARG A 64 -5.88 2.28 -5.18
CA ARG A 64 -5.68 2.29 -3.73
C ARG A 64 -4.91 3.52 -3.23
N THR A 65 -3.92 3.98 -3.99
CA THR A 65 -3.15 5.20 -3.65
C THR A 65 -4.04 6.42 -3.80
N LYS A 66 -4.82 6.52 -4.89
CA LYS A 66 -5.78 7.62 -5.10
C LYS A 66 -6.82 7.68 -3.98
N GLN A 67 -7.39 6.55 -3.58
CA GLN A 67 -8.34 6.46 -2.47
C GLN A 67 -7.75 6.96 -1.14
N GLN A 68 -6.51 6.57 -0.83
CA GLN A 68 -5.83 7.06 0.36
C GLN A 68 -5.57 8.57 0.31
N TYR A 69 -5.14 9.08 -0.84
CA TYR A 69 -4.87 10.51 -1.04
C TYR A 69 -6.17 11.31 -0.91
N LEU A 70 -7.25 10.87 -1.57
CA LEU A 70 -8.57 11.49 -1.44
C LEU A 70 -9.03 11.51 0.01
N HIS A 71 -8.89 10.39 0.73
CA HIS A 71 -9.24 10.33 2.15
C HIS A 71 -8.44 11.35 2.97
N ASP A 72 -7.11 11.35 2.89
CA ASP A 72 -6.26 12.25 3.66
C ASP A 72 -6.50 13.73 3.32
N LEU A 73 -6.69 14.05 2.04
CA LEU A 73 -6.99 15.41 1.56
C LEU A 73 -8.38 15.88 1.95
N SER A 74 -9.39 15.00 1.92
CA SER A 74 -10.75 15.36 2.37
C SER A 74 -10.78 15.77 3.84
N HIS A 75 -9.99 15.09 4.68
CA HIS A 75 -9.83 15.45 6.09
C HIS A 75 -9.12 16.79 6.28
N PHE A 76 -8.12 17.10 5.45
CA PHE A 76 -7.44 18.39 5.44
C PHE A 76 -8.37 19.52 5.01
N LEU A 77 -9.04 19.39 3.86
CA LEU A 77 -9.94 20.41 3.33
C LEU A 77 -11.13 20.67 4.25
N ARG A 78 -11.68 19.62 4.90
CA ARG A 78 -12.71 19.81 5.93
C ARG A 78 -12.22 20.68 7.08
N TYR A 79 -10.99 20.44 7.56
CA TYR A 79 -10.40 21.29 8.60
C TYR A 79 -10.22 22.73 8.14
N ILE A 80 -9.73 22.96 6.92
CA ILE A 80 -9.58 24.30 6.35
C ILE A 80 -10.93 25.01 6.26
N LYS A 81 -11.95 24.32 5.76
CA LYS A 81 -13.31 24.85 5.68
C LYS A 81 -13.91 25.23 7.04
N GLU A 82 -13.65 24.43 8.07
CA GLU A 82 -14.12 24.67 9.44
C GLU A 82 -13.34 25.77 10.17
N SER A 83 -12.06 26.00 9.82
CA SER A 83 -11.17 26.94 10.51
C SER A 83 -11.12 28.32 9.84
N ILE A 84 -10.86 28.35 8.54
CA ILE A 84 -10.62 29.58 7.76
C ILE A 84 -11.51 29.66 6.52
N GLY A 85 -12.45 28.74 6.33
CA GLY A 85 -13.43 28.77 5.24
C GLY A 85 -12.91 28.23 3.91
N THR A 86 -11.74 28.66 3.43
CA THR A 86 -11.24 28.31 2.09
C THR A 86 -9.72 28.20 2.01
N ILE A 87 -9.21 27.33 1.12
CA ILE A 87 -7.77 27.12 0.93
C ILE A 87 -7.01 28.37 0.42
N GLN A 88 -7.70 29.34 -0.16
CA GLN A 88 -7.15 30.60 -0.65
C GLN A 88 -6.75 31.54 0.51
N GLU A 89 -7.35 31.37 1.68
CA GLU A 89 -7.00 32.09 2.91
C GLU A 89 -5.92 31.39 3.74
N LEU A 90 -5.37 30.28 3.21
CA LEU A 90 -4.38 29.48 3.90
C LEU A 90 -3.16 30.33 4.29
N SER A 91 -2.67 30.12 5.50
CA SER A 91 -1.43 30.74 5.99
C SER A 91 -0.48 29.68 6.53
N HIS A 92 0.79 30.06 6.66
CA HIS A 92 1.80 29.21 7.30
C HIS A 92 1.43 28.85 8.75
N ASN A 93 0.78 29.77 9.48
CA ASN A 93 0.35 29.55 10.85
C ASN A 93 -0.74 28.47 10.94
N GLU A 94 -1.74 28.54 10.06
CA GLU A 94 -2.81 27.52 9.99
C GLU A 94 -2.28 26.13 9.69
N MET A 95 -1.26 26.05 8.81
CA MET A 95 -0.58 24.80 8.54
C MET A 95 0.16 24.26 9.76
N GLU A 96 0.82 25.10 10.55
CA GLU A 96 1.46 24.69 11.79
C GLU A 96 0.43 24.19 12.82
N ILE A 97 -0.70 24.90 12.99
CA ILE A 97 -1.80 24.51 13.88
C ILE A 97 -2.39 23.16 13.44
N TYR A 98 -2.70 22.99 12.15
CA TYR A 98 -3.24 21.74 11.61
C TYR A 98 -2.35 20.54 11.92
N PHE A 99 -1.05 20.65 11.64
CA PHE A 99 -0.12 19.54 11.89
C PHE A 99 0.16 19.32 13.37
N TYR A 100 0.07 20.36 14.20
CA TYR A 100 0.13 20.23 15.65
C TYR A 100 -1.07 19.42 16.17
N GLU A 101 -2.30 19.73 15.73
CA GLU A 101 -3.49 18.98 16.10
C GLU A 101 -3.47 17.53 15.60
N LEU A 102 -2.93 17.29 14.41
CA LEU A 102 -2.69 15.92 13.92
C LEU A 102 -1.65 15.18 14.74
N SER A 103 -0.60 15.86 15.23
CA SER A 103 0.47 15.22 16.01
C SER A 103 -0.02 14.66 17.34
N LYS A 104 -1.07 15.25 17.92
CA LYS A 104 -1.75 14.74 19.12
C LYS A 104 -2.54 13.46 18.86
N LYS A 105 -2.94 13.21 17.61
CA LYS A 105 -3.86 12.12 17.23
C LYS A 105 -3.16 10.95 16.53
N TYR A 106 -2.02 11.19 15.91
CA TYR A 106 -1.36 10.22 15.05
C TYR A 106 0.11 10.03 15.41
N ALA A 107 0.58 8.77 15.32
CA ALA A 107 2.00 8.45 15.40
C ALA A 107 2.81 9.20 14.33
N ALA A 108 4.08 9.47 14.63
CA ALA A 108 4.96 10.30 13.80
C ALA A 108 5.09 9.80 12.35
N THR A 109 5.08 8.48 12.12
CA THR A 109 5.09 7.88 10.77
C THR A 109 3.82 8.20 9.96
N THR A 110 2.66 8.11 10.61
CA THR A 110 1.36 8.43 9.99
C THR A 110 1.24 9.92 9.73
N LEU A 111 1.67 10.74 10.69
CA LEU A 111 1.74 12.20 10.54
C LEU A 111 2.62 12.58 9.34
N ARG A 112 3.81 11.98 9.22
CA ARG A 112 4.74 12.22 8.10
C ARG A 112 4.10 11.87 6.75
N LYS A 113 3.36 10.76 6.66
CA LYS A 113 2.64 10.37 5.44
C LYS A 113 1.56 11.40 5.08
N LYS A 114 0.68 11.74 6.02
CA LYS A 114 -0.38 12.74 5.80
C LYS A 114 0.21 14.09 5.38
N LYS A 115 1.28 14.53 6.07
CA LYS A 115 2.02 15.74 5.74
C LYS A 115 2.59 15.73 4.32
N THR A 116 3.17 14.60 3.90
CA THR A 116 3.71 14.45 2.53
C THR A 116 2.61 14.59 1.48
N ILE A 117 1.43 14.01 1.71
CA ILE A 117 0.29 14.09 0.79
C ILE A 117 -0.20 15.53 0.66
N VAL A 118 -0.40 16.23 1.79
CA VAL A 118 -0.82 17.64 1.81
C VAL A 118 0.24 18.53 1.14
N GLN A 119 1.54 18.30 1.39
CA GLN A 119 2.61 19.04 0.71
C GLN A 119 2.59 18.86 -0.80
N GLN A 120 2.43 17.63 -1.28
CA GLN A 120 2.35 17.34 -2.72
C GLN A 120 1.14 18.04 -3.36
N PHE A 121 0.00 18.03 -2.67
CA PHE A 121 -1.21 18.71 -3.14
C PHE A 121 -1.04 20.23 -3.18
N LEU A 122 -0.58 20.85 -2.10
CA LEU A 122 -0.39 22.31 -2.06
C LEU A 122 0.66 22.77 -3.07
N LYS A 123 1.74 22.00 -3.23
CA LYS A 123 2.74 22.26 -4.27
C LYS A 123 2.11 22.21 -5.66
N TYR A 124 1.29 21.18 -5.93
CA TYR A 124 0.60 21.04 -7.20
C TYR A 124 -0.33 22.22 -7.49
N VAL A 125 -1.15 22.64 -6.53
CA VAL A 125 -2.05 23.79 -6.72
C VAL A 125 -1.26 25.09 -6.93
N TYR A 126 -0.19 25.30 -6.15
CA TYR A 126 0.68 26.46 -6.31
C TYR A 126 1.41 26.49 -7.67
N ASP A 127 1.99 25.37 -8.10
CA ASP A 127 2.71 25.27 -9.39
C ASP A 127 1.76 25.53 -10.58
N ASN A 128 0.44 25.37 -10.39
CA ASN A 128 -0.61 25.70 -11.36
C ASN A 128 -1.30 27.06 -11.08
N ASN A 129 -0.68 27.95 -10.31
CA ASN A 129 -1.17 29.29 -9.97
C ASN A 129 -2.52 29.35 -9.23
N GLY A 130 -2.95 28.28 -8.55
CA GLY A 130 -4.18 28.25 -7.76
C GLY A 130 -4.04 28.83 -6.35
N LEU A 131 -2.81 29.07 -5.88
CA LEU A 131 -2.50 29.65 -4.57
C LEU A 131 -1.56 30.83 -4.73
N SER A 132 -1.71 31.84 -3.88
CA SER A 132 -0.89 33.05 -3.87
C SER A 132 0.53 32.83 -3.34
N ASP A 133 0.74 31.82 -2.49
CA ASP A 133 2.04 31.49 -1.89
C ASP A 133 2.25 29.96 -1.80
N ASN A 134 3.51 29.55 -1.67
CA ASN A 134 3.92 28.15 -1.61
C ASN A 134 3.98 27.62 -0.17
N PHE A 135 2.82 27.22 0.34
CA PHE A 135 2.66 26.63 1.68
C PHE A 135 3.25 25.21 1.82
N SER A 136 3.75 24.59 0.74
CA SER A 136 4.37 23.25 0.79
C SER A 136 5.79 23.27 1.38
N SER A 137 6.49 24.40 1.23
CA SER A 137 7.94 24.52 1.38
C SER A 137 8.42 24.69 2.83
N ARG A 138 7.61 25.30 3.70
CA ARG A 138 8.01 25.69 5.07
C ARG A 138 7.56 24.74 6.18
N LEU A 139 6.99 23.58 5.85
CA LEU A 139 6.56 22.68 6.91
C LEU A 139 7.76 21.96 7.53
N LYS A 140 7.98 22.19 8.83
CA LYS A 140 9.04 21.54 9.63
C LYS A 140 9.06 20.02 9.38
N LYS A 141 10.23 19.45 9.07
CA LYS A 141 10.36 18.00 8.87
C LYS A 141 9.90 17.28 10.14
N VAL A 142 8.95 16.36 10.00
CA VAL A 142 8.64 15.42 11.07
C VAL A 142 9.78 14.41 11.09
N SER A 143 10.74 14.64 12.00
CA SER A 143 11.79 13.67 12.29
C SER A 143 11.17 12.55 13.09
N VAL A 144 11.17 11.34 12.54
CA VAL A 144 10.91 10.14 13.33
C VAL A 144 12.28 9.69 13.82
N LYS A 145 12.53 9.80 15.13
CA LYS A 145 13.78 9.30 15.69
C LYS A 145 13.81 7.78 15.52
N LYS A 146 14.97 7.21 15.23
CA LYS A 146 15.11 5.75 15.05
C LYS A 146 14.72 5.00 16.33
N GLU A 147 14.90 5.63 17.49
CA GLU A 147 14.48 5.11 18.81
C GLU A 147 12.95 5.09 19.02
N GLU A 148 12.17 5.86 18.26
CA GLU A 148 10.69 5.85 18.30
C GLU A 148 10.09 4.76 17.39
N LEU A 149 10.93 4.08 16.60
CA LEU A 149 10.51 2.91 15.84
C LEU A 149 10.49 1.74 16.82
N VAL A 150 9.28 1.29 17.17
CA VAL A 150 9.08 0.03 17.90
C VAL A 150 9.93 -1.06 17.23
N ASN A 151 10.68 -1.83 18.03
CA ASN A 151 11.40 -2.99 17.52
C ASN A 151 10.35 -3.99 16.99
N ARG A 152 10.22 -4.02 15.67
CA ARG A 152 9.27 -4.86 14.94
C ARG A 152 9.89 -6.17 14.50
N ASP A 153 11.17 -6.40 14.80
CA ASP A 153 11.88 -7.53 14.24
C ASP A 153 11.32 -8.85 14.80
N LEU A 154 11.37 -9.86 13.96
CA LEU A 154 11.09 -11.24 14.32
C LEU A 154 12.44 -11.95 14.35
N TYR A 155 12.66 -12.82 15.32
CA TYR A 155 13.87 -13.64 15.40
C TYR A 155 13.60 -15.05 14.87
N PRO A 156 14.63 -15.79 14.38
CA PRO A 156 14.44 -17.16 13.87
C PRO A 156 13.73 -18.09 14.86
N GLU A 157 14.04 -17.98 16.15
CA GLU A 157 13.44 -18.79 17.22
C GLU A 157 11.95 -18.47 17.40
N GLU A 158 11.56 -17.20 17.30
CA GLU A 158 10.15 -16.77 17.36
C GLU A 158 9.36 -17.29 16.14
N VAL A 159 9.98 -17.27 14.95
CA VAL A 159 9.37 -17.80 13.72
C VAL A 159 9.11 -19.30 13.86
N ASN A 160 10.07 -20.06 14.37
CA ASN A 160 9.93 -21.49 14.59
C ASN A 160 8.81 -21.81 15.59
N GLN A 161 8.75 -21.11 16.73
CA GLN A 161 7.69 -21.30 17.72
C GLN A 161 6.29 -21.02 17.13
N ILE A 162 6.14 -19.96 16.33
CA ILE A 162 4.88 -19.64 15.65
C ILE A 162 4.52 -20.73 14.63
N LEU A 163 5.49 -21.20 13.84
CA LEU A 163 5.28 -22.27 12.88
C LEU A 163 4.79 -23.55 13.57
N ASP A 164 5.41 -23.94 14.69
CA ASP A 164 5.03 -25.15 15.43
C ASP A 164 3.59 -25.08 15.95
N GLU A 165 3.18 -23.94 16.50
CA GLU A 165 1.81 -23.75 17.00
C GLU A 165 0.77 -23.63 15.87
N LEU A 166 1.11 -22.93 14.78
CA LEU A 166 0.22 -22.85 13.61
C LEU A 166 0.05 -24.20 12.93
N LYS A 167 1.11 -25.03 12.86
CA LYS A 167 1.05 -26.35 12.22
C LYS A 167 0.02 -27.26 12.91
N LYS A 168 -0.12 -27.14 14.24
CA LYS A 168 -1.09 -27.88 15.06
C LYS A 168 -2.51 -27.30 14.95
N SER A 169 -2.63 -25.97 14.96
CA SER A 169 -3.92 -25.29 15.13
C SER A 169 -4.58 -24.86 13.82
N ASN A 170 -3.81 -24.47 12.81
CA ASN A 170 -4.31 -23.96 11.54
C ASN A 170 -3.29 -24.14 10.41
N TYR A 171 -3.32 -25.30 9.76
CA TYR A 171 -2.36 -25.67 8.72
C TYR A 171 -2.36 -24.71 7.51
N PHE A 172 -3.50 -24.08 7.21
CA PHE A 172 -3.58 -23.06 6.15
C PHE A 172 -2.76 -21.81 6.51
N VAL A 173 -2.93 -21.29 7.73
CA VAL A 173 -2.15 -20.12 8.17
C VAL A 173 -0.70 -20.48 8.41
N TYR A 174 -0.39 -21.69 8.89
CA TYR A 174 0.97 -22.24 8.91
C TYR A 174 1.63 -22.10 7.54
N THR A 175 0.97 -22.60 6.49
CA THR A 175 1.51 -22.56 5.12
C THR A 175 1.70 -21.13 4.63
N ALA A 176 0.72 -20.25 4.87
CA ALA A 176 0.83 -18.83 4.48
C ALA A 176 1.97 -18.12 5.22
N PHE A 177 2.12 -18.36 6.52
CA PHE A 177 3.19 -17.80 7.34
C PHE A 177 4.56 -18.35 6.91
N PHE A 178 4.65 -19.66 6.65
CA PHE A 178 5.86 -20.33 6.19
C PHE A 178 6.34 -19.80 4.84
N LEU A 179 5.41 -19.57 3.89
CA LEU A 179 5.71 -18.88 2.63
C LEU A 179 6.27 -17.47 2.89
N LEU A 180 5.63 -16.68 3.75
CA LEU A 180 6.05 -15.31 4.03
C LEU A 180 7.46 -15.24 4.63
N THR A 181 7.77 -16.11 5.59
CA THR A 181 9.04 -16.10 6.33
C THR A 181 10.20 -16.77 5.59
N THR A 182 9.93 -17.63 4.61
CA THR A 182 10.97 -18.26 3.78
C THR A 182 11.24 -17.54 2.46
N THR A 183 10.25 -16.87 1.88
CA THR A 183 10.36 -16.26 0.54
C THR A 183 10.44 -14.74 0.58
N GLY A 184 9.99 -14.11 1.66
CA GLY A 184 9.84 -12.66 1.75
C GLY A 184 8.84 -12.07 0.75
N LEU A 185 7.97 -12.88 0.15
CA LEU A 185 6.90 -12.42 -0.74
C LEU A 185 5.99 -11.42 -0.03
N ARG A 186 5.43 -10.47 -0.79
CA ARG A 186 4.34 -9.64 -0.26
C ARG A 186 3.08 -10.48 -0.17
N ILE A 187 2.22 -10.19 0.81
CA ILE A 187 0.93 -10.88 0.93
C ILE A 187 0.06 -10.72 -0.32
N GLU A 188 0.16 -9.58 -1.00
CA GLU A 188 -0.53 -9.32 -2.28
C GLU A 188 0.04 -10.17 -3.42
N GLU A 189 1.35 -10.44 -3.43
CA GLU A 189 1.99 -11.33 -4.41
C GLU A 189 1.47 -12.76 -4.20
N ILE A 190 1.39 -13.24 -2.94
CA ILE A 190 0.82 -14.57 -2.62
C ILE A 190 -0.67 -14.64 -2.95
N ALA A 191 -1.43 -13.61 -2.58
CA ALA A 191 -2.88 -13.59 -2.72
C ALA A 191 -3.35 -13.54 -4.18
N THR A 192 -2.56 -12.93 -5.08
CA THR A 192 -2.93 -12.76 -6.51
C THR A 192 -2.26 -13.77 -7.44
N ALA A 193 -1.20 -14.45 -7.02
CA ALA A 193 -0.54 -15.49 -7.80
C ALA A 193 -1.48 -16.66 -8.11
N LYS A 194 -1.25 -17.29 -9.27
CA LYS A 194 -1.93 -18.50 -9.74
C LYS A 194 -1.00 -19.70 -9.65
N TRP A 195 -1.58 -20.89 -9.68
CA TRP A 195 -0.81 -22.13 -9.72
C TRP A 195 0.04 -22.23 -10.98
N ALA A 196 -0.46 -21.74 -12.12
CA ALA A 196 0.27 -21.62 -13.37
C ALA A 196 1.53 -20.73 -13.31
N ASP A 197 1.63 -19.84 -12.31
CA ASP A 197 2.81 -18.98 -12.15
C ASP A 197 3.99 -19.71 -11.48
N LEU A 198 3.76 -20.91 -10.94
CA LEU A 198 4.80 -21.77 -10.35
C LEU A 198 5.36 -22.71 -11.41
N VAL A 199 6.67 -22.62 -11.66
CA VAL A 199 7.37 -23.46 -12.62
C VAL A 199 8.58 -24.14 -11.99
N PHE A 200 8.86 -25.36 -12.40
CA PHE A 200 10.11 -26.02 -12.06
C PHE A 200 11.19 -25.66 -13.10
N HIS A 201 12.28 -25.05 -12.64
CA HIS A 201 13.37 -24.61 -13.51
C HIS A 201 14.51 -25.64 -13.44
N SER A 202 14.58 -26.53 -14.42
CA SER A 202 15.49 -27.70 -14.42
C SER A 202 16.97 -27.32 -14.24
N SER A 203 17.44 -26.28 -14.93
CA SER A 203 18.84 -25.83 -14.84
C SER A 203 19.24 -25.33 -13.45
N LEU A 204 18.27 -24.83 -12.67
CA LEU A 204 18.51 -24.33 -11.31
C LEU A 204 18.12 -25.36 -10.24
N ASN A 205 17.55 -26.49 -10.67
CA ASN A 205 16.95 -27.51 -9.81
C ASN A 205 16.08 -26.88 -8.70
N ALA A 206 15.18 -25.97 -9.10
CA ALA A 206 14.42 -25.16 -8.16
C ALA A 206 13.02 -24.81 -8.70
N TYR A 207 12.05 -24.72 -7.80
CA TYR A 207 10.73 -24.18 -8.08
C TYR A 207 10.77 -22.65 -8.00
N LEU A 208 10.29 -21.98 -9.04
CA LEU A 208 10.24 -20.53 -9.14
C LEU A 208 8.79 -20.08 -9.30
N LEU A 209 8.35 -19.19 -8.41
CA LEU A 209 7.09 -18.49 -8.53
C LEU A 209 7.30 -17.16 -9.23
N ARG A 210 6.63 -16.96 -10.35
CA ARG A 210 6.55 -15.67 -11.03
C ARG A 210 5.54 -14.78 -10.32
N VAL A 211 5.96 -13.60 -9.89
CA VAL A 211 5.07 -12.63 -9.23
C VAL A 211 5.18 -11.26 -9.87
N VAL A 212 4.06 -10.53 -9.89
CA VAL A 212 4.01 -9.15 -10.38
C VAL A 212 4.06 -8.20 -9.18
N GLY A 213 5.17 -7.47 -9.07
CA GLY A 213 5.42 -6.52 -7.99
C GLY A 213 4.95 -5.10 -8.29
N LYS A 214 5.26 -4.18 -7.36
CA LYS A 214 4.91 -2.75 -7.49
C LYS A 214 5.42 -2.15 -8.80
N GLY A 215 4.53 -1.49 -9.54
CA GLY A 215 4.84 -0.87 -10.83
C GLY A 215 4.86 -1.85 -11.99
N ASN A 216 4.11 -2.94 -11.88
CA ASN A 216 3.91 -3.96 -12.92
C ASN A 216 5.21 -4.64 -13.38
N LYS A 217 6.20 -4.74 -12.49
CA LYS A 217 7.46 -5.43 -12.77
C LYS A 217 7.36 -6.88 -12.28
N SER A 218 7.59 -7.83 -13.18
CA SER A 218 7.69 -9.24 -12.83
C SER A 218 9.03 -9.56 -12.17
N ARG A 219 9.02 -10.51 -11.24
CA ARG A 219 10.23 -11.15 -10.69
C ARG A 219 9.93 -12.60 -10.38
N GLU A 220 10.97 -13.42 -10.32
CA GLU A 220 10.87 -14.81 -9.92
C GLU A 220 11.39 -14.97 -8.49
N VAL A 221 10.68 -15.76 -7.70
CA VAL A 221 11.02 -16.03 -6.29
C VAL A 221 11.10 -17.53 -6.11
N ARG A 222 12.21 -18.02 -5.55
CA ARG A 222 12.39 -19.44 -5.25
C ARG A 222 11.41 -19.88 -4.17
N ILE A 223 10.72 -20.99 -4.43
CA ILE A 223 9.92 -21.72 -3.44
C ILE A 223 10.74 -22.93 -3.01
N PHE A 224 10.94 -23.09 -1.70
CA PHE A 224 11.65 -24.22 -1.12
C PHE A 224 10.75 -25.45 -1.05
N GLU A 225 11.34 -26.65 -1.13
CA GLU A 225 10.61 -27.92 -1.15
C GLU A 225 9.70 -28.09 0.07
N ASP A 226 10.21 -27.86 1.28
CA ASP A 226 9.40 -27.95 2.51
C ASP A 226 8.15 -27.03 2.48
N THR A 227 8.29 -25.84 1.89
CA THR A 227 7.20 -24.88 1.78
C THR A 227 6.24 -25.27 0.65
N LEU A 228 6.76 -25.84 -0.44
CA LEU A 228 5.95 -26.39 -1.52
C LEU A 228 5.13 -27.59 -1.04
N ASP A 229 5.70 -28.46 -0.21
CA ASP A 229 4.99 -29.61 0.36
C ASP A 229 3.83 -29.18 1.24
N ALA A 230 4.05 -28.19 2.11
CA ALA A 230 2.98 -27.59 2.91
C ALA A 230 1.87 -26.98 2.02
N LEU A 231 2.27 -26.31 0.93
CA LEU A 231 1.34 -25.75 -0.04
C LEU A 231 0.52 -26.82 -0.77
N CYS A 232 1.18 -27.87 -1.27
CA CYS A 232 0.55 -29.01 -1.92
C CYS A 232 -0.43 -29.72 -0.97
N HIS A 233 -0.09 -29.84 0.32
CA HIS A 233 -0.99 -30.37 1.32
C HIS A 233 -2.26 -29.52 1.46
N VAL A 234 -2.13 -28.19 1.57
CA VAL A 234 -3.29 -27.28 1.61
C VAL A 234 -4.14 -27.39 0.34
N ARG A 235 -3.51 -27.49 -0.83
CA ARG A 235 -4.20 -27.64 -2.13
C ARG A 235 -4.99 -28.94 -2.20
N SER A 236 -4.37 -30.04 -1.78
CA SER A 236 -5.01 -31.37 -1.71
C SER A 236 -6.24 -31.36 -0.79
N LEU A 237 -6.13 -30.76 0.40
CA LEU A 237 -7.27 -30.57 1.31
C LEU A 237 -8.42 -29.76 0.70
N ARG A 238 -8.12 -28.90 -0.29
CA ARG A 238 -9.08 -28.07 -1.02
C ARG A 238 -9.47 -28.64 -2.38
N LYS A 239 -9.12 -29.91 -2.64
CA LYS A 239 -9.40 -30.65 -3.88
C LYS A 239 -8.87 -29.93 -5.13
N GLN A 240 -7.73 -29.24 -4.99
CA GLN A 240 -7.03 -28.57 -6.09
C GLN A 240 -5.85 -29.43 -6.55
N THR A 241 -5.51 -29.35 -7.84
CA THR A 241 -4.35 -30.08 -8.39
C THR A 241 -3.04 -29.67 -7.72
N THR A 242 -2.17 -30.65 -7.44
CA THR A 242 -0.79 -30.44 -6.97
C THR A 242 0.24 -30.67 -8.08
N GLU A 243 -0.20 -31.12 -9.25
CA GLU A 243 0.66 -31.24 -10.43
C GLU A 243 0.88 -29.85 -11.02
N LEU A 244 2.12 -29.54 -11.39
CA LEU A 244 2.43 -28.28 -12.05
C LEU A 244 1.71 -28.21 -13.40
N ASP A 245 0.85 -27.21 -13.55
CA ASP A 245 0.04 -27.00 -14.74
C ASP A 245 0.04 -25.52 -15.09
N THR A 246 0.74 -25.16 -16.16
CA THR A 246 0.83 -23.79 -16.69
C THR A 246 -0.49 -23.26 -17.26
N SER A 247 -1.52 -24.10 -17.40
CA SER A 247 -2.87 -23.69 -17.80
C SER A 247 -3.81 -23.48 -16.61
N SER A 248 -3.37 -23.81 -15.39
CA SER A 248 -4.22 -23.74 -14.20
C SER A 248 -4.64 -22.31 -13.87
N THR A 249 -5.95 -22.10 -13.79
CA THR A 249 -6.54 -20.84 -13.35
C THR A 249 -6.72 -20.76 -11.83
N SER A 250 -6.46 -21.87 -11.12
CA SER A 250 -6.55 -21.92 -9.65
C SER A 250 -5.51 -21.02 -9.01
N ALA A 251 -5.85 -20.41 -7.88
CA ALA A 251 -4.92 -19.57 -7.14
C ALA A 251 -3.74 -20.39 -6.59
N PHE A 252 -2.60 -19.74 -6.40
CA PHE A 252 -1.39 -20.34 -5.83
C PHE A 252 -1.68 -20.91 -4.44
N LEU A 253 -2.26 -20.08 -3.55
CA LEU A 253 -2.82 -20.45 -2.25
C LEU A 253 -4.37 -20.35 -2.30
N PRO A 254 -5.07 -21.40 -2.74
CA PRO A 254 -6.47 -21.32 -3.17
C PRO A 254 -7.43 -21.38 -2.01
N LYS A 255 -8.59 -20.73 -2.12
CA LYS A 255 -9.82 -21.04 -1.36
C LYS A 255 -10.34 -22.45 -1.67
N ALA A 256 -11.37 -22.90 -0.96
CA ALA A 256 -12.01 -24.20 -1.23
C ALA A 256 -12.61 -24.27 -2.65
N ASP A 257 -13.00 -23.12 -3.22
CA ASP A 257 -13.51 -22.98 -4.60
C ASP A 257 -12.40 -22.81 -5.65
N GLY A 258 -11.12 -22.93 -5.26
CA GLY A 258 -9.97 -22.74 -6.15
C GLY A 258 -9.57 -21.28 -6.41
N SER A 259 -10.37 -20.31 -5.99
CA SER A 259 -10.15 -18.90 -6.30
C SER A 259 -9.21 -18.18 -5.31
N ASN A 260 -8.75 -17.00 -5.70
CA ASN A 260 -7.85 -16.16 -4.92
C ASN A 260 -8.53 -15.54 -3.69
N TYR A 261 -7.76 -15.39 -2.60
CA TYR A 261 -8.17 -14.55 -1.48
C TYR A 261 -7.98 -13.06 -1.80
N ARG A 262 -8.82 -12.21 -1.22
CA ARG A 262 -8.54 -10.77 -1.16
C ARG A 262 -7.32 -10.54 -0.26
N ALA A 263 -6.35 -9.74 -0.72
CA ALA A 263 -5.05 -9.60 -0.05
C ALA A 263 -5.14 -9.04 1.38
N ASP A 264 -6.03 -8.07 1.61
CA ASP A 264 -6.34 -7.49 2.93
C ASP A 264 -6.99 -8.52 3.88
N TYR A 265 -7.87 -9.37 3.37
CA TYR A 265 -8.48 -10.45 4.14
C TYR A 265 -7.44 -11.48 4.54
N LEU A 266 -6.62 -11.97 3.59
CA LEU A 266 -5.56 -12.94 3.88
C LEU A 266 -4.56 -12.36 4.89
N SER A 267 -4.17 -11.09 4.73
CA SER A 267 -3.31 -10.39 5.68
C SER A 267 -3.92 -10.34 7.08
N SER A 268 -5.20 -10.03 7.19
CA SER A 268 -5.91 -9.92 8.47
C SER A 268 -6.09 -11.29 9.12
N LEU A 269 -6.36 -12.34 8.33
CA LEU A 269 -6.49 -13.71 8.79
C LEU A 269 -5.17 -14.23 9.38
N VAL A 270 -4.07 -14.09 8.65
CA VAL A 270 -2.74 -14.53 9.12
C VAL A 270 -2.39 -13.83 10.43
N ALA A 271 -2.50 -12.50 10.46
CA ALA A 271 -2.14 -11.72 11.63
C ALA A 271 -3.05 -12.03 12.84
N LYS A 272 -4.33 -12.32 12.63
CA LYS A 272 -5.28 -12.69 13.69
C LYS A 272 -4.98 -14.05 14.27
N LYS A 273 -4.70 -15.02 13.40
CA LYS A 273 -4.37 -16.38 13.85
C LYS A 273 -3.04 -16.46 14.58
N ILE A 274 -2.08 -15.58 14.29
CA ILE A 274 -0.85 -15.47 15.07
C ILE A 274 -1.12 -14.87 16.46
N GLU A 275 -1.95 -13.83 16.56
CA GLU A 275 -2.33 -13.24 17.87
C GLU A 275 -3.10 -14.21 18.79
N GLU A 276 -3.83 -15.17 18.22
CA GLU A 276 -4.55 -16.19 18.98
C GLU A 276 -3.62 -17.27 19.56
N ILE A 277 -2.33 -17.30 19.17
CA ILE A 277 -1.37 -18.28 19.68
C ILE A 277 -0.92 -17.91 21.09
N ASN A 278 -0.85 -18.91 21.95
CA ASN A 278 -0.45 -18.75 23.34
C ASN A 278 1.07 -18.87 23.55
N LEU A 279 1.85 -17.95 22.97
CA LEU A 279 3.30 -17.85 23.18
C LEU A 279 3.64 -16.63 24.03
N ASP A 280 4.54 -16.78 25.01
CA ASP A 280 4.82 -15.73 26.00
C ASP A 280 5.34 -14.45 25.35
N PHE A 281 6.23 -14.53 24.36
CA PHE A 281 6.75 -13.33 23.69
C PHE A 281 5.67 -12.55 22.93
N LEU A 282 4.60 -13.20 22.47
CA LEU A 282 3.47 -12.52 21.81
C LEU A 282 2.67 -11.67 22.80
N ARG A 283 2.61 -12.08 24.08
CA ARG A 283 1.88 -11.36 25.14
C ARG A 283 2.54 -10.02 25.50
N TYR A 284 3.86 -9.94 25.38
CA TYR A 284 4.65 -8.76 25.74
C TYR A 284 5.05 -7.90 24.54
N ARG A 285 4.68 -8.31 23.32
CA ARG A 285 4.99 -7.59 22.10
C ARG A 285 4.09 -6.35 21.95
N GLN A 286 4.70 -5.20 21.69
CA GLN A 286 3.96 -3.94 21.50
C GLN A 286 3.25 -3.85 20.13
N ASP A 287 3.78 -4.54 19.12
CA ASP A 287 3.28 -4.51 17.74
C ASP A 287 2.84 -5.90 17.27
N ARG A 288 1.74 -5.94 16.52
CA ARG A 288 1.24 -7.17 15.88
C ARG A 288 2.21 -7.73 14.85
N ILE A 289 2.34 -9.05 14.80
CA ILE A 289 3.00 -9.73 13.69
C ILE A 289 2.09 -9.72 12.47
N THR A 290 2.57 -9.09 11.40
CA THR A 290 1.86 -8.97 10.12
C THR A 290 2.71 -9.57 8.99
N PRO A 291 2.15 -9.80 7.80
CA PRO A 291 2.95 -10.20 6.64
C PRO A 291 4.10 -9.24 6.31
N HIS A 292 3.98 -7.95 6.66
CA HIS A 292 5.07 -7.00 6.49
C HIS A 292 6.22 -7.26 7.48
N THR A 293 5.90 -7.62 8.72
CA THR A 293 6.86 -8.06 9.74
C THR A 293 7.67 -9.26 9.24
N CYS A 294 7.00 -10.26 8.66
CA CYS A 294 7.63 -11.45 8.08
C CYS A 294 8.58 -11.12 6.93
N ARG A 295 8.21 -10.13 6.09
CA ARG A 295 9.08 -9.67 5.01
C ARG A 295 10.34 -8.97 5.53
N HIS A 296 10.23 -8.16 6.57
CA HIS A 296 11.39 -7.52 7.21
C HIS A 296 12.30 -8.58 7.83
N PHE A 297 11.73 -9.56 8.53
CA PHE A 297 12.49 -10.72 9.01
C PHE A 297 13.31 -11.37 7.92
N MET A 298 12.69 -11.75 6.80
CA MET A 298 13.43 -12.42 5.72
C MET A 298 14.52 -11.53 5.12
N ALA A 299 14.25 -10.23 4.98
CA ALA A 299 15.26 -9.28 4.49
C ALA A 299 16.46 -9.18 5.44
N ASN A 300 16.21 -9.05 6.74
CA ASN A 300 17.26 -9.00 7.77
C ASN A 300 18.01 -10.33 7.84
N TYR A 301 17.31 -11.46 7.85
CA TYR A 301 17.89 -12.79 7.86
C TYR A 301 18.83 -13.02 6.68
N LEU A 302 18.44 -12.63 5.46
CA LEU A 302 19.31 -12.69 4.28
C LEU A 302 20.53 -11.79 4.40
N MET A 303 20.37 -10.57 4.92
CA MET A 303 21.48 -9.64 5.14
C MET A 303 22.47 -10.19 6.18
N GLU A 304 21.99 -10.77 7.27
CA GLU A 304 22.83 -11.43 8.29
C GLU A 304 23.59 -12.64 7.73
N LYS A 305 23.00 -13.36 6.76
CA LYS A 305 23.65 -14.45 6.03
C LYS A 305 24.58 -13.96 4.91
N GLY A 306 24.82 -12.65 4.79
CA GLY A 306 25.74 -12.06 3.83
C GLY A 306 25.22 -12.00 2.40
N ILE A 307 23.91 -12.16 2.18
CA ILE A 307 23.29 -12.08 0.86
C ILE A 307 22.91 -10.63 0.56
N GLU A 308 23.54 -10.03 -0.46
CA GLU A 308 23.22 -8.67 -0.89
C GLU A 308 21.81 -8.59 -1.48
N LEU A 309 20.96 -7.76 -0.87
CA LEU A 309 19.65 -7.43 -1.43
C LEU A 309 19.82 -6.40 -2.55
N LYS A 310 19.48 -6.77 -3.79
CA LYS A 310 19.35 -5.80 -4.89
C LYS A 310 18.19 -4.84 -4.57
N LYS A 311 18.50 -3.56 -4.41
CA LYS A 311 17.54 -2.47 -4.17
C LYS A 311 16.60 -2.24 -5.35
#